data_AF-A0ABD6IWM8-F1
#
_entry.id   AF-A0ABD6IWM8-F1
#
_cell.length_a   1.000
_cell.length_b   1.000
_cell.length_c   1.000
_cell.angle_alpha   90.00
_cell.angle_beta   90.00
_cell.angle_gamma   90.00
#
_symmetry.space_group_name_H-M   'P 1'
#
loop_
_entity.id
_entity.type
_entity.pdbx_description
1 polymer ?
#
loop_
_entity_poly.entity_id
_entity_poly.type
_entity_poly.pdbx_seq_one_letter_code
_entity_poly.pdbx_strand_id
1 'polypeptide(L)' 'EGFGVAEAAGAQGVPVLEVRAISNPVGPRDRAAWRIGDALAALTAAFGKFAPALESWKSV' A
#
# COMPACT_ATOMS: atom_id res chain seq x y z
N GLU A 1 -11.74 -1.47 -3.86
CA GLU A 1 -10.25 -1.37 -3.86
C GLU A 1 -9.82 0.06 -3.57
N GLY A 2 -8.50 0.33 -3.49
CA GLY A 2 -7.91 1.63 -3.15
C GLY A 2 -8.45 2.82 -3.94
N PHE A 3 -8.82 2.62 -5.21
CA PHE A 3 -9.48 3.65 -6.02
C PHE A 3 -10.75 4.22 -5.35
N GLY A 4 -11.64 3.36 -4.84
CA GLY A 4 -12.87 3.83 -4.19
C GLY A 4 -12.61 4.60 -2.89
N VAL A 5 -11.56 4.23 -2.16
CA VAL A 5 -11.12 4.98 -0.96
C VAL A 5 -10.55 6.34 -1.38
N ALA A 6 -9.74 6.38 -2.45
CA ALA A 6 -9.17 7.61 -2.98
C ALA A 6 -10.23 8.59 -3.49
N GLU A 7 -11.22 8.10 -4.23
CA GLU A 7 -12.36 8.91 -4.69
C GLU A 7 -13.15 9.49 -3.51
N ALA A 8 -13.46 8.68 -2.49
CA ALA A 8 -14.18 9.14 -1.31
C ALA A 8 -13.37 10.17 -0.51
N ALA A 9 -12.07 9.95 -0.32
CA ALA A 9 -11.18 10.88 0.37
C ALA A 9 -11.06 12.21 -0.38
N GLY A 10 -10.93 12.16 -1.70
CA GLY A 10 -10.92 13.34 -2.57
C GLY A 10 -12.20 14.16 -2.46
N ALA A 11 -13.37 13.50 -2.48
CA ALA A 11 -14.66 14.16 -2.30
C ALA A 11 -14.83 14.85 -0.93
N GLN A 12 -14.09 14.41 0.09
CA GLN A 12 -14.10 14.99 1.44
C GLN A 12 -12.90 15.88 1.75
N GLY A 13 -11.99 16.09 0.79
CA GLY A 13 -10.75 16.86 1.00
C GLY A 13 -9.80 16.21 2.01
N VAL A 14 -9.89 14.90 2.23
CA VAL A 14 -9.06 14.16 3.18
C VAL A 14 -7.81 13.63 2.46
N PRO A 15 -6.58 13.90 2.94
CA PRO A 15 -5.38 13.30 2.39
C PRO A 15 -5.39 11.77 2.52
N VAL A 16 -4.94 11.06 1.49
CA VAL A 16 -4.90 9.60 1.47
C VAL A 16 -3.65 9.10 0.77
N LEU A 17 -3.13 7.97 1.24
CA LEU A 17 -2.00 7.24 0.66
C LEU A 17 -2.34 5.75 0.61
N GLU A 18 -2.09 5.10 -0.53
CA GLU A 18 -2.16 3.65 -0.67
C GLU A 18 -0.75 3.05 -0.81
N VAL A 19 -0.49 1.96 -0.10
CA VAL A 19 0.73 1.15 -0.24
C VAL A 19 0.34 -0.28 -0.57
N ARG A 20 1.01 -0.87 -1.56
CA ARG A 20 0.74 -2.23 -2.02
C ARG A 20 2.06 -2.99 -2.15
N ALA A 21 2.04 -4.25 -1.74
CA ALA A 21 3.09 -5.21 -2.06
C ALA A 21 2.64 -6.10 -3.22
N ILE A 22 3.60 -6.55 -4.02
CA ILE A 22 3.34 -7.38 -5.20
C ILE A 22 3.53 -8.84 -4.80
N SER A 23 2.49 -9.66 -4.94
CA SER A 23 2.56 -11.10 -4.65
C SER A 23 2.78 -11.95 -5.91
N ASN A 24 2.51 -11.42 -7.10
CA ASN A 24 2.69 -12.11 -8.37
C ASN A 24 2.75 -11.11 -9.54
N PRO A 25 3.39 -11.48 -10.67
CA PRO A 25 3.34 -10.70 -11.89
C PRO A 25 1.93 -10.67 -12.49
N VAL A 26 1.66 -9.64 -13.30
CA VAL A 26 0.46 -9.54 -14.13
C VAL A 26 0.60 -10.50 -15.32
N GLY A 27 -0.47 -11.22 -15.66
CA GLY A 27 -0.48 -12.16 -16.79
C GLY A 27 -1.47 -13.32 -16.60
N PRO A 28 -1.29 -14.43 -17.32
CA PRO A 28 -2.07 -15.65 -17.14
C PRO A 28 -2.10 -16.10 -15.67
N ARG A 29 -3.23 -16.67 -15.26
CA ARG A 29 -3.49 -17.03 -13.88
C ARG A 29 -2.69 -18.28 -13.46
N ASP A 30 -1.52 -18.07 -12.86
CA ASP A 30 -0.78 -19.11 -12.16
C ASP A 30 -0.81 -18.85 -10.65
N ARG A 31 -1.67 -19.59 -9.94
CA ARG A 31 -1.82 -19.46 -8.48
C ARG A 31 -0.66 -20.09 -7.70
N ALA A 32 0.04 -21.07 -8.29
CA ALA A 32 1.16 -21.72 -7.61
C ALA A 32 2.36 -20.77 -7.49
N ALA A 33 2.49 -19.82 -8.41
CA ALA A 33 3.50 -18.77 -8.37
C ALA A 33 3.20 -17.62 -7.38
N TRP A 34 2.03 -17.62 -6.71
CA TRP A 34 1.67 -16.53 -5.80
C TRP A 34 2.47 -16.57 -4.51
N ARG A 35 3.16 -15.47 -4.21
CA ARG A 35 4.00 -15.28 -3.01
C ARG A 35 3.30 -14.37 -2.01
N ILE A 36 2.08 -14.75 -1.59
CA ILE A 36 1.24 -13.92 -0.71
C ILE A 36 1.94 -13.63 0.62
N GLY A 37 2.52 -14.65 1.26
CA GLY A 37 3.21 -14.50 2.54
C GLY A 37 4.34 -13.47 2.49
N ASP A 38 5.18 -13.53 1.45
CA ASP A 38 6.28 -12.58 1.28
C ASP A 38 5.78 -11.17 0.98
N ALA A 39 4.72 -11.03 0.17
CA ALA A 39 4.11 -9.73 -0.08
C ALA A 39 3.56 -9.10 1.20
N LEU A 40 2.89 -9.88 2.07
CA LEU A 40 2.39 -9.38 3.36
C LEU A 40 3.53 -9.03 4.33
N ALA A 41 4.61 -9.82 4.34
CA ALA A 41 5.81 -9.52 5.13
C ALA A 41 6.48 -8.22 4.65
N ALA A 42 6.64 -8.04 3.34
CA ALA A 42 7.16 -6.82 2.74
C ALA A 42 6.27 -5.60 3.04
N LEU A 43 4.95 -5.76 2.96
CA LEU A 43 4.00 -4.70 3.30
C LEU A 43 4.12 -4.31 4.78
N THR A 44 4.22 -5.28 5.68
CA THR A 44 4.42 -5.03 7.12
C THR A 44 5.72 -4.25 7.38
N ALA A 45 6.82 -4.68 6.75
CA ALA A 45 8.10 -4.00 6.88
C ALA A 45 8.06 -2.56 6.34
N ALA A 46 7.41 -2.32 5.21
CA ALA A 46 7.23 -1.00 4.63
C ALA A 46 6.37 -0.10 5.53
N PHE A 47 5.26 -0.62 6.05
CA PHE A 47 4.37 0.12 6.95
C PHE A 47 5.06 0.49 8.26
N GLY A 48 5.94 -0.37 8.78
CA GLY A 48 6.78 -0.07 9.95
C GLY A 48 7.72 1.14 9.77
N LYS A 49 7.95 1.61 8.54
CA LYS A 49 8.73 2.82 8.26
C LYS A 49 7.90 4.11 8.30
N PHE A 50 6.57 4.01 8.40
CA PHE A 50 5.69 5.18 8.32
C PHE A 50 5.73 6.05 9.57
N ALA A 51 5.74 5.45 10.76
CA ALA A 51 5.84 6.21 12.01
C ALA A 51 7.03 7.20 12.02
N PRO A 52 8.29 6.75 11.81
CA PRO A 52 9.41 7.69 11.80
C PRO A 52 9.36 8.68 10.62
N ALA A 53 8.83 8.28 9.46
CA ALA A 53 8.69 9.18 8.31
C ALA A 53 7.70 10.32 8.62
N LEU A 54 6.55 10.00 9.21
CA LEU A 54 5.52 10.97 9.60
C LEU A 54 5.99 11.86 10.76
N GLU A 55 6.66 11.30 11.76
CA GLU A 55 7.24 12.07 12.88
C GLU A 55 8.29 13.09 12.40
N SER A 56 9.05 12.74 11.36
CA SER A 56 10.07 13.63 10.79
C SER A 56 9.52 14.67 9.82
N TRP A 57 8.22 14.63 9.50
CA TRP A 57 7.63 15.50 8.50
C TRP A 57 7.57 16.96 9.00
N LYS A 58 8.32 17.84 8.34
CA LYS A 58 8.19 19.29 8.54
C LYS A 58 7.19 19.84 7.53
N SER A 59 6.07 20.37 8.02
CA SER A 59 5.16 21.13 7.16
C SER A 59 5.91 22.37 6.67
N VAL A 60 5.96 22.55 5.36
CA VAL A 60 6.55 23.73 4.72
C VAL A 60 5.58 24.91 4.88
#